data_AF-A0A2V7AC59-F1
#
_entry.id   AF-A0A2V7AC59-F1
#
_cell.length_a   1.000
_cell.length_b   1.000
_cell.length_c   1.000
_cell.angle_alpha   90.00
_cell.angle_beta   90.00
_cell.angle_gamma   90.00
#
_symmetry.space_group_name_H-M   'P 1'
#
loop_
_entity.id
_entity.type
_entity.pdbx_description
1 polymer ?
#
loop_
_entity_poly.entity_id
_entity_poly.type
_entity_poly.pdbx_seq_one_letter_code
_entity_poly.pdbx_strand_id
1 'polypeptide(L)'
;MLGPYAGIELYERFGSTTTFLVAASLAAGSVAVATTLPETRPPSAHAARPSGMLSAAALYPSALYLAFFFGYGGVVSFLPLFAEREQLGNPGRFYTLFALAGVAVRPGAGRLADRLGRRVVVLPALVAAGLALALLAAGRSPVWLGAAALLYGIGFGAGTPALMAMTTDRVPLEERGRAMGTFYTALELGIFAGAVLLGLFAERFGYRLMWWVAACVPWLAAVAALRDVRRPRG
;
A
#
# COMPACT_ATOMS: atom_id res chain seq x y z
N MET A 1 12.29 8.10 0.32
CA MET A 1 12.78 6.70 0.26
C MET A 1 14.28 6.57 0.56
N LEU A 2 15.06 7.66 0.59
CA LEU A 2 16.44 7.66 1.13
C LEU A 2 16.48 7.73 2.67
N GLY A 3 15.38 8.12 3.32
CA GLY A 3 15.29 8.35 4.76
C GLY A 3 15.78 7.19 5.64
N PRO A 4 15.34 5.93 5.43
CA PRO A 4 15.79 4.81 6.24
C PRO A 4 17.28 4.51 6.07
N TYR A 5 17.80 4.55 4.84
CA TYR A 5 19.22 4.30 4.56
C TYR A 5 20.11 5.40 5.16
N ALA A 6 19.79 6.67 4.87
CA ALA A 6 20.53 7.81 5.41
C ALA A 6 20.43 7.89 6.95
N GLY A 7 19.28 7.52 7.53
CA GLY A 7 19.10 7.49 8.98
C GLY A 7 19.96 6.44 9.67
N ILE A 8 20.09 5.24 9.08
CA ILE A 8 20.96 4.19 9.62
C ILE A 8 22.44 4.61 9.50
N GLU A 9 22.86 5.12 8.35
CA GLU A 9 24.26 5.54 8.15
C GLU A 9 24.65 6.71 9.07
N LEU A 10 23.73 7.64 9.32
CA LEU A 10 23.94 8.76 10.23
C LEU A 10 23.99 8.30 11.70
N TYR A 11 23.15 7.33 12.07
CA TYR A 11 23.14 6.71 13.39
C TYR A 11 24.43 5.96 13.68
N GLU A 12 24.91 5.17 12.72
CA GLU A 12 26.15 4.40 12.84
C GLU A 12 27.39 5.30 12.92
N ARG A 13 27.44 6.40 12.16
CA ARG A 13 28.60 7.30 12.12
C ARG A 13 28.63 8.35 13.23
N PHE A 14 27.46 8.88 13.63
CA PHE A 14 27.37 10.07 14.49
C PHE A 14 26.49 9.89 15.73
N GLY A 15 25.98 8.68 15.96
CA GLY A 15 25.19 8.33 17.13
C GLY A 15 23.73 8.81 17.10
N SER A 16 22.99 8.44 18.14
CA SER A 16 21.56 8.69 18.26
C SER A 16 21.22 10.19 18.32
N THR A 17 21.94 10.98 19.11
CA THR A 17 21.65 12.41 19.33
C THR A 17 21.66 13.22 18.03
N THR A 18 22.69 13.04 17.19
CA THR A 18 22.82 13.74 15.91
C THR A 18 21.68 13.37 14.95
N THR A 19 21.32 12.10 14.94
CA THR A 19 20.21 11.60 14.11
C THR A 19 18.88 12.23 14.50
N PHE A 20 18.61 12.35 15.80
CA PHE A 20 17.40 13.01 16.29
C PHE A 20 17.38 14.52 16.03
N LEU A 21 18.50 15.21 16.15
CA LEU A 21 18.59 16.65 15.86
C LEU A 21 18.35 16.96 14.38
N VAL A 22 18.88 16.14 13.47
CA VAL A 22 18.62 16.27 12.03
C VAL A 22 17.15 16.00 11.70
N ALA A 23 16.54 14.98 12.31
CA ALA A 23 15.11 14.73 12.14
C ALA A 23 14.24 15.89 12.67
N ALA A 24 14.58 16.44 13.83
CA ALA A 24 13.84 17.55 14.45
C ALA A 24 13.94 18.85 13.63
N SER A 25 15.11 19.16 13.08
CA SER A 25 15.32 20.35 12.25
C SER A 25 14.58 20.25 10.90
N LEU A 26 14.55 19.06 10.29
CA LEU A 26 13.73 18.82 9.10
C LEU A 26 12.22 18.96 9.40
N ALA A 27 11.77 18.46 10.55
CA ALA A 27 10.38 18.62 10.99
C ALA A 27 10.02 20.09 11.22
N ALA A 28 10.88 20.86 11.90
CA ALA A 28 10.70 22.29 12.12
C ALA A 28 10.67 23.07 10.79
N GLY A 29 11.55 22.72 9.84
CA GLY A 29 11.53 23.28 8.48
C GLY A 29 10.24 22.98 7.74
N SER A 30 9.70 21.76 7.85
CA SER A 30 8.41 21.40 7.27
C SER A 30 7.26 22.22 7.86
N VAL A 31 7.28 22.50 9.17
CA VAL A 31 6.28 23.36 9.83
C VAL A 31 6.40 24.81 9.35
N ALA A 32 7.62 25.34 9.24
CA ALA A 32 7.84 26.70 8.75
C ALA A 32 7.39 26.87 7.28
N VAL A 33 7.57 25.86 6.43
CA VAL A 33 7.00 25.87 5.08
C VAL A 33 5.47 25.80 5.13
N ALA A 34 4.90 24.99 6.01
CA ALA A 34 3.45 24.88 6.16
C ALA A 34 2.78 26.21 6.56
N THR A 35 3.42 27.03 7.40
CA THR A 35 2.86 28.34 7.81
C THR A 35 2.93 29.41 6.71
N THR A 36 3.72 29.19 5.66
CA THR A 36 3.81 30.09 4.50
C THR A 36 2.85 29.73 3.37
N LEU A 37 2.19 28.57 3.45
CA LEU A 37 1.18 28.16 2.48
C LEU A 37 -0.14 28.91 2.73
N PRO A 38 -0.67 29.63 1.73
CA PRO A 38 -1.94 30.31 1.86
C PRO A 38 -3.09 29.30 2.00
N GLU A 39 -4.00 29.58 2.95
CA GLU A 39 -5.23 28.80 3.14
C GLU A 39 -6.08 28.93 1.88
N THR A 40 -6.14 27.85 1.10
CA THR A 40 -6.90 27.78 -0.16
C THR A 40 -8.32 27.24 0.07
N ARG A 41 -8.66 26.84 1.30
CA ARG A 41 -10.03 26.46 1.62
C ARG A 41 -10.89 27.73 1.69
N PRO A 42 -11.98 27.83 0.90
CA PRO A 42 -12.98 28.86 1.16
C PRO A 42 -13.51 28.69 2.59
N PRO A 43 -13.83 29.80 3.30
CA PRO A 43 -14.44 29.73 4.63
C PRO A 43 -15.67 28.83 4.56
N SER A 44 -15.58 27.66 5.19
CA SER A 44 -16.66 26.67 5.11
C SER A 44 -17.86 27.22 5.88
N ALA A 45 -18.88 27.66 5.15
CA ALA A 45 -20.18 27.95 5.71
C ALA A 45 -20.76 26.64 6.26
N HIS A 46 -20.59 26.39 7.57
CA HIS A 46 -21.19 25.28 8.31
C HIS A 46 -21.27 23.97 7.50
N ALA A 47 -20.13 23.33 7.21
CA ALA A 47 -20.16 21.96 6.71
C ALA A 47 -20.92 21.09 7.73
N ALA A 48 -22.11 20.63 7.34
CA ALA A 48 -22.91 19.72 8.14
C ALA A 48 -22.03 18.55 8.59
N ARG A 49 -21.93 18.29 9.89
CA ARG A 49 -21.19 17.14 10.40
C ARG A 49 -21.86 15.89 9.84
N PRO A 50 -21.24 15.15 8.91
CA PRO A 50 -21.88 13.96 8.39
C PRO A 50 -22.12 12.98 9.53
N SER A 51 -23.32 12.42 9.62
CA SER A 51 -23.65 11.41 10.63
C SER A 51 -22.87 10.11 10.35
N GLY A 52 -22.13 9.63 11.35
CA GLY A 52 -21.37 8.38 11.31
C GLY A 52 -19.88 8.52 10.92
N MET A 53 -19.04 7.67 11.52
CA MET A 53 -17.57 7.71 11.39
C MET A 53 -17.05 7.18 10.04
N LEU A 54 -17.79 6.27 9.39
CA LEU A 54 -17.38 5.63 8.14
C LEU A 54 -18.18 6.17 6.94
N SER A 55 -17.52 6.27 5.78
CA SER A 55 -18.16 6.62 4.51
C SER A 55 -18.53 5.35 3.75
N ALA A 56 -19.84 5.10 3.59
CA ALA A 56 -20.34 3.97 2.81
C ALA A 56 -19.84 3.98 1.35
N ALA A 57 -19.76 5.17 0.74
CA ALA A 57 -19.26 5.36 -0.61
C ALA A 57 -17.77 4.98 -0.75
N ALA A 58 -16.99 5.10 0.32
CA ALA A 58 -15.59 4.73 0.36
C ALA A 58 -15.36 3.24 0.68
N LEU A 59 -16.36 2.48 1.13
CA LEU A 59 -16.16 1.08 1.54
C LEU A 59 -15.65 0.20 0.41
N TYR A 60 -16.19 0.36 -0.81
CA TYR A 60 -15.75 -0.41 -1.97
C TYR A 60 -14.25 -0.22 -2.28
N PRO A 61 -13.75 1.01 -2.55
CA PRO A 61 -12.31 1.19 -2.79
C PRO A 61 -11.46 0.86 -1.56
N SER A 62 -11.97 1.09 -0.35
CA SER A 62 -11.28 0.74 0.90
C SER A 62 -11.09 -0.76 1.07
N ALA A 63 -12.08 -1.59 0.69
CA ALA A 63 -11.96 -3.04 0.74
C ALA A 63 -10.90 -3.58 -0.24
N LEU A 64 -10.83 -3.00 -1.45
CA LEU A 64 -9.77 -3.34 -2.42
C LEU A 64 -8.39 -2.90 -1.91
N TYR A 65 -8.33 -1.74 -1.25
CA TYR A 65 -7.11 -1.21 -0.64
C TYR A 65 -6.62 -2.09 0.52
N LEU A 66 -7.54 -2.54 1.37
CA LEU A 66 -7.26 -3.49 2.44
C LEU A 66 -6.65 -4.78 1.88
N ALA A 67 -7.14 -5.29 0.75
CA ALA A 67 -6.58 -6.50 0.13
C ALA A 67 -5.12 -6.33 -0.33
N PHE A 68 -4.73 -5.15 -0.83
CA PHE A 68 -3.32 -4.83 -1.11
C PHE A 68 -2.50 -4.78 0.18
N PHE A 69 -3.01 -4.11 1.21
CA PHE A 69 -2.26 -3.89 2.44
C PHE A 69 -2.20 -5.13 3.33
N PHE A 70 -3.11 -6.09 3.17
CA PHE A 70 -3.04 -7.42 3.74
C PHE A 70 -1.78 -8.17 3.29
N GLY A 71 -1.55 -8.22 1.97
CA GLY A 71 -0.33 -8.79 1.41
C GLY A 71 0.92 -8.03 1.86
N TYR A 72 0.83 -6.69 1.91
CA TYR A 72 1.95 -5.84 2.32
C TYR A 72 2.33 -6.04 3.80
N GLY A 73 1.35 -6.21 4.69
CA GLY A 73 1.58 -6.56 6.08
C GLY A 73 2.36 -7.86 6.21
N GLY A 74 1.98 -8.88 5.44
CA GLY A 74 2.74 -10.13 5.37
C GLY A 74 4.18 -9.93 4.89
N VAL A 75 4.36 -9.16 3.80
CA VAL A 75 5.69 -8.82 3.26
C VAL A 75 6.57 -8.15 4.32
N VAL A 76 6.10 -7.08 4.94
CA VAL A 76 6.90 -6.32 5.93
C VAL A 76 7.23 -7.17 7.15
N SER A 77 6.29 -7.98 7.63
CA SER A 77 6.48 -8.78 8.86
C SER A 77 7.29 -10.05 8.66
N PHE A 78 7.12 -10.76 7.54
CA PHE A 78 7.62 -12.14 7.39
C PHE A 78 8.59 -12.35 6.25
N LEU A 79 8.73 -11.41 5.31
CA LEU A 79 9.67 -11.59 4.19
C LEU A 79 11.13 -11.76 4.65
N PRO A 80 11.65 -11.00 5.63
CA PRO A 80 13.04 -11.20 6.09
C PRO A 80 13.26 -12.59 6.66
N LEU A 81 12.33 -13.06 7.49
CA LEU A 81 12.39 -14.37 8.14
C LEU A 81 12.23 -15.50 7.13
N PHE A 82 11.35 -15.32 6.12
CA PHE A 82 11.22 -16.24 5.01
C PHE A 82 12.50 -16.33 4.17
N ALA A 83 13.10 -15.19 3.83
CA ALA A 83 14.33 -15.14 3.04
C ALA A 83 15.51 -15.78 3.77
N GLU A 84 15.61 -15.61 5.09
CA GLU A 84 16.62 -16.25 5.93
C GLU A 84 16.43 -17.77 5.97
N ARG A 85 15.21 -18.26 6.27
CA ARG A 85 14.93 -19.70 6.38
C ARG A 85 15.12 -20.45 5.06
N GLU A 86 14.72 -19.85 3.95
CA GLU A 86 14.83 -20.45 2.61
C GLU A 86 16.15 -20.09 1.91
N GLN A 87 17.09 -19.42 2.60
CA GLN A 87 18.40 -19.01 2.09
C GLN A 87 18.32 -18.22 0.76
N LEU A 88 17.32 -17.34 0.63
CA LEU A 88 17.05 -16.54 -0.57
C LEU A 88 17.93 -15.28 -0.69
N GLY A 89 18.89 -15.10 0.22
CA GLY A 89 19.79 -13.95 0.27
C GLY A 89 19.18 -12.73 0.96
N ASN A 90 19.72 -11.55 0.65
CA ASN A 90 19.37 -10.33 1.37
C ASN A 90 17.95 -9.82 1.04
N PRO A 91 17.01 -9.80 2.01
CA PRO A 91 15.63 -9.33 1.81
C PRO A 91 15.54 -7.84 1.45
N GLY A 92 16.54 -7.03 1.78
CA GLY A 92 16.65 -5.63 1.37
C GLY A 92 16.54 -5.43 -0.14
N ARG A 93 17.03 -6.39 -0.94
CA ARG A 93 16.91 -6.35 -2.41
C ARG A 93 15.45 -6.32 -2.87
N PHE A 94 14.57 -7.04 -2.17
CA PHE A 94 13.13 -6.99 -2.45
C PHE A 94 12.60 -5.58 -2.25
N TYR A 95 12.83 -4.98 -1.08
CA TYR A 95 12.30 -3.66 -0.76
C TYR A 95 12.82 -2.56 -1.71
N THR A 96 14.09 -2.64 -2.11
CA THR A 96 14.68 -1.72 -3.09
C THR A 96 14.02 -1.85 -4.47
N LEU A 97 13.89 -3.08 -4.99
CA LEU A 97 13.27 -3.32 -6.30
C LEU A 97 11.77 -2.97 -6.28
N PHE A 98 11.08 -3.30 -5.20
CA PHE A 98 9.69 -2.91 -4.96
C PHE A 98 9.52 -1.40 -5.03
N ALA A 99 10.37 -0.65 -4.32
CA ALA A 99 10.33 0.81 -4.31
C ALA A 99 10.61 1.41 -5.69
N LEU A 100 11.66 0.94 -6.38
CA LEU A 100 12.03 1.40 -7.72
C LEU A 100 10.91 1.15 -8.73
N ALA A 101 10.38 -0.08 -8.76
CA ALA A 101 9.29 -0.45 -9.66
C ALA A 101 8.03 0.36 -9.38
N GLY A 102 7.69 0.54 -8.11
CA GLY A 102 6.54 1.34 -7.70
C GLY A 102 6.65 2.81 -8.09
N VAL A 103 7.83 3.42 -7.94
CA VAL A 103 8.07 4.80 -8.39
C VAL A 103 8.01 4.92 -9.90
N ALA A 104 8.65 3.98 -10.63
CA ALA A 104 8.71 4.01 -12.08
C ALA A 104 7.32 3.91 -12.75
N VAL A 105 6.42 3.09 -12.19
CA VAL A 105 5.10 2.88 -12.81
C VAL A 105 4.11 4.02 -12.54
N ARG A 106 4.27 4.77 -11.45
CA ARG A 106 3.31 5.77 -10.96
C ARG A 106 2.86 6.79 -12.01
N PRO A 107 3.77 7.47 -12.77
CA PRO A 107 3.36 8.46 -13.76
C PRO A 107 2.52 7.86 -14.89
N GLY A 108 2.90 6.67 -15.37
CA GLY A 108 2.19 5.96 -16.44
C GLY A 108 0.83 5.45 -15.97
N ALA A 109 0.78 4.83 -14.79
CA ALA A 109 -0.44 4.31 -14.19
C ALA A 109 -1.44 5.43 -13.86
N GLY A 110 -0.98 6.58 -13.38
CA GLY A 110 -1.83 7.75 -13.12
C GLY A 110 -2.52 8.23 -14.39
N ARG A 111 -1.75 8.49 -15.45
CA ARG A 111 -2.29 8.89 -16.77
C ARG A 111 -3.25 7.86 -17.33
N LEU A 112 -2.93 6.57 -17.19
CA LEU A 112 -3.79 5.49 -17.67
C LEU A 112 -5.11 5.44 -16.89
N ALA A 113 -5.06 5.62 -15.56
CA ALA A 113 -6.23 5.65 -14.70
C ALA A 113 -7.13 6.85 -14.98
N ASP A 114 -6.54 8.01 -15.32
CA ASP A 114 -7.28 9.21 -15.72
C ASP A 114 -7.99 9.01 -17.08
N ARG A 115 -7.33 8.37 -18.05
CA ARG A 115 -7.85 8.24 -19.43
C ARG A 115 -8.82 7.08 -19.62
N LEU A 116 -8.52 5.90 -19.06
CA LEU A 116 -9.31 4.67 -19.26
C LEU A 116 -10.18 4.33 -18.04
N GLY A 117 -10.14 5.16 -17.01
CA GLY A 117 -10.85 4.96 -15.76
C GLY A 117 -10.05 4.17 -14.74
N ARG A 118 -10.31 4.48 -13.46
CA ARG A 118 -9.58 3.93 -12.30
C ARG A 118 -9.57 2.40 -12.27
N ARG A 119 -10.68 1.77 -12.65
CA ARG A 119 -10.87 0.30 -12.59
C ARG A 119 -9.93 -0.48 -13.51
N VAL A 120 -9.59 0.06 -14.69
CA VAL A 120 -8.69 -0.59 -15.66
C VAL A 120 -7.27 -0.73 -15.11
N VAL A 121 -6.88 0.12 -14.16
CA VAL A 121 -5.58 0.06 -13.49
C VAL A 121 -5.64 -0.80 -12.22
N VAL A 122 -6.70 -0.69 -11.43
CA VAL A 122 -6.85 -1.41 -10.16
C VAL A 122 -6.93 -2.93 -10.34
N LEU A 123 -7.65 -3.41 -11.36
CA LEU A 123 -7.82 -4.85 -11.58
C LEU A 123 -6.49 -5.57 -11.91
N PRO A 124 -5.72 -5.15 -12.94
CA PRO A 124 -4.39 -5.72 -13.20
C PRO A 124 -3.44 -5.58 -12.01
N ALA A 125 -3.54 -4.46 -11.28
CA ALA A 125 -2.71 -4.23 -10.10
C ALA A 125 -2.97 -5.26 -8.98
N LEU A 126 -4.24 -5.61 -8.71
CA LEU A 126 -4.60 -6.65 -7.74
C LEU A 126 -4.13 -8.03 -8.19
N VAL A 127 -4.29 -8.34 -9.48
CA VAL A 127 -3.79 -9.60 -10.07
C VAL A 127 -2.27 -9.69 -9.94
N ALA A 128 -1.55 -8.60 -10.26
CA ALA A 128 -0.11 -8.51 -10.11
C ALA A 128 0.35 -8.69 -8.65
N ALA A 129 -0.34 -8.07 -7.68
CA ALA A 129 -0.04 -8.26 -6.27
C ALA A 129 -0.21 -9.72 -5.83
N GLY A 130 -1.31 -10.38 -6.21
CA GLY A 130 -1.50 -11.81 -5.91
C GLY A 130 -0.47 -12.70 -6.61
N LEU A 131 -0.15 -12.44 -7.87
CA LEU A 131 0.90 -13.17 -8.60
C LEU A 131 2.26 -13.00 -7.94
N ALA A 132 2.61 -11.81 -7.47
CA ALA A 132 3.86 -11.58 -6.78
C ALA A 132 3.95 -12.35 -5.45
N LEU A 133 2.87 -12.42 -4.67
CA LEU A 133 2.82 -13.25 -3.46
C LEU A 133 2.90 -14.76 -3.80
N ALA A 134 2.26 -15.20 -4.89
CA ALA A 134 2.39 -16.56 -5.39
C ALA A 134 3.82 -16.89 -5.87
N LEU A 135 4.51 -15.93 -6.48
CA LEU A 135 5.93 -16.06 -6.85
C LEU A 135 6.82 -16.24 -5.62
N LEU A 136 6.53 -15.53 -4.51
CA LEU A 136 7.23 -15.77 -3.23
C LEU A 136 7.00 -17.19 -2.72
N ALA A 137 5.76 -17.70 -2.83
CA ALA A 137 5.42 -19.05 -2.40
C ALA A 137 6.10 -20.15 -3.23
N ALA A 138 6.17 -19.95 -4.55
CA ALA A 138 6.72 -20.92 -5.50
C ALA A 138 8.25 -20.86 -5.58
N GLY A 139 8.84 -19.69 -5.34
CA GLY A 139 10.25 -19.41 -5.50
C GLY A 139 11.17 -20.33 -4.70
N ARG A 140 12.34 -20.59 -5.27
CA ARG A 140 13.43 -21.39 -4.67
C ARG A 140 14.81 -20.74 -4.83
N SER A 141 14.86 -19.53 -5.36
CA SER A 141 16.11 -18.82 -5.59
C SER A 141 15.95 -17.31 -5.44
N PRO A 142 17.05 -16.57 -5.21
CA PRO A 142 17.02 -15.11 -5.07
C PRO A 142 16.41 -14.37 -6.27
N VAL A 143 16.44 -14.97 -7.46
CA VAL A 143 15.85 -14.39 -8.69
C VAL A 143 14.32 -14.26 -8.56
N TRP A 144 13.67 -15.23 -7.92
CA TRP A 144 12.22 -15.20 -7.67
C TRP A 144 11.83 -14.05 -6.73
N LEU A 145 12.69 -13.76 -5.74
CA LEU A 145 12.50 -12.65 -4.82
C LEU A 145 12.52 -11.31 -5.58
N GLY A 146 13.44 -11.14 -6.52
CA GLY A 146 13.51 -9.97 -7.39
C GLY A 146 12.30 -9.84 -8.32
N ALA A 147 11.87 -10.93 -8.96
CA ALA A 147 10.69 -10.94 -9.82
C ALA A 147 9.41 -10.61 -9.05
N ALA A 148 9.24 -11.19 -7.86
CA ALA A 148 8.14 -10.88 -6.96
C ALA A 148 8.16 -9.41 -6.54
N ALA A 149 9.33 -8.85 -6.21
CA ALA A 149 9.49 -7.45 -5.82
C ALA A 149 9.04 -6.49 -6.92
N LEU A 150 9.50 -6.72 -8.16
CA LEU A 150 9.13 -5.90 -9.31
C LEU A 150 7.63 -5.97 -9.57
N LEU A 151 7.05 -7.16 -9.56
CA LEU A 151 5.63 -7.36 -9.85
C LEU A 151 4.74 -6.78 -8.74
N TYR A 152 5.11 -6.97 -7.47
CA TYR A 152 4.41 -6.37 -6.33
C TYR A 152 4.55 -4.84 -6.37
N GLY A 153 5.72 -4.32 -6.70
CA GLY A 153 5.99 -2.89 -6.83
C GLY A 153 5.17 -2.23 -7.94
N ILE A 154 5.08 -2.87 -9.11
CA ILE A 154 4.23 -2.43 -10.23
C ILE A 154 2.76 -2.40 -9.81
N GLY A 155 2.24 -3.50 -9.25
CA GLY A 155 0.86 -3.58 -8.81
C GLY A 155 0.54 -2.55 -7.74
N PHE A 156 1.35 -2.48 -6.69
CA PHE A 156 1.15 -1.55 -5.59
C PHE A 156 1.30 -0.08 -6.04
N GLY A 157 2.34 0.23 -6.82
CA GLY A 157 2.62 1.59 -7.31
C GLY A 157 1.54 2.12 -8.25
N ALA A 158 0.90 1.25 -9.03
CA ALA A 158 -0.21 1.61 -9.92
C ALA A 158 -1.56 1.63 -9.20
N GLY A 159 -1.84 0.62 -8.37
CA GLY A 159 -3.15 0.40 -7.75
C GLY A 159 -3.47 1.39 -6.64
N THR A 160 -2.50 1.73 -5.78
CA THR A 160 -2.71 2.61 -4.63
C THR A 160 -3.16 4.03 -5.00
N PRO A 161 -2.54 4.77 -5.94
CA PRO A 161 -3.04 6.10 -6.34
C PRO A 161 -4.37 6.02 -7.08
N ALA A 162 -4.59 4.97 -7.88
CA ALA A 162 -5.85 4.78 -8.59
C ALA A 162 -7.02 4.53 -7.62
N LEU A 163 -6.80 3.79 -6.53
CA LEU A 163 -7.77 3.57 -5.46
C LEU A 163 -8.04 4.82 -4.62
N MET A 164 -6.98 5.60 -4.33
CA MET A 164 -7.12 6.89 -3.65
C MET A 164 -7.99 7.86 -4.48
N ALA A 165 -7.70 7.99 -5.78
CA ALA A 165 -8.51 8.79 -6.69
C ALA A 165 -9.95 8.24 -6.82
N MET A 166 -10.10 6.91 -6.92
CA MET A 166 -11.41 6.24 -6.95
C MET A 166 -12.27 6.56 -5.72
N THR A 167 -11.64 6.76 -4.56
CA THR A 167 -12.28 7.14 -3.31
C THR A 167 -12.74 8.59 -3.33
N THR A 168 -11.89 9.52 -3.77
CA THR A 168 -12.23 10.94 -3.87
C THR A 168 -13.26 11.24 -4.97
N ASP A 169 -13.27 10.45 -6.04
CA ASP A 169 -14.21 10.59 -7.16
C ASP A 169 -15.64 10.15 -6.79
N ARG A 170 -15.81 9.41 -5.68
CA ARG A 170 -17.10 8.85 -5.22
C ARG A 170 -17.85 9.71 -4.22
N VAL A 171 -17.23 10.77 -3.73
CA VAL A 171 -17.79 11.59 -2.65
C VAL A 171 -17.70 13.08 -2.99
N PRO A 172 -18.65 13.89 -2.52
CA PRO A 172 -18.57 15.34 -2.65
C PRO A 172 -17.39 15.90 -1.82
N LEU A 173 -16.96 17.12 -2.13
CA LEU A 173 -15.76 17.74 -1.56
C LEU A 173 -15.80 17.77 -0.02
N GLU A 174 -16.97 18.01 0.53
CA GLU A 174 -17.27 18.14 1.96
C GLU A 174 -17.09 16.79 2.70
N GLU A 175 -17.26 15.67 2.01
CA GLU A 175 -17.17 14.32 2.58
C GLU A 175 -15.82 13.64 2.35
N ARG A 176 -14.91 14.26 1.57
CA ARG A 176 -13.60 13.68 1.25
C ARG A 176 -12.77 13.36 2.49
N GLY A 177 -12.85 14.19 3.53
CA GLY A 177 -12.17 13.92 4.80
C GLY A 177 -12.62 12.60 5.44
N ARG A 178 -13.94 12.37 5.49
CA ARG A 178 -14.53 11.13 6.03
C ARG A 178 -14.21 9.91 5.16
N ALA A 179 -14.28 10.07 3.84
CA ALA A 179 -13.93 9.01 2.89
C ALA A 179 -12.45 8.60 3.00
N MET A 180 -11.55 9.58 3.09
CA MET A 180 -10.12 9.30 3.31
C MET A 180 -9.86 8.69 4.69
N GLY A 181 -10.59 9.10 5.73
CA GLY A 181 -10.54 8.44 7.02
C GLY A 181 -10.83 6.94 6.91
N THR A 182 -11.93 6.59 6.24
CA THR A 182 -12.30 5.18 5.97
C THR A 182 -11.23 4.44 5.17
N PHE A 183 -10.66 5.10 4.15
CA PHE A 183 -9.63 4.55 3.29
C PHE A 183 -8.33 4.24 4.04
N TYR A 184 -7.85 5.16 4.88
CA TYR A 184 -6.67 4.94 5.70
C TYR A 184 -6.92 3.98 6.86
N THR A 185 -8.13 3.94 7.44
CA THR A 185 -8.47 2.88 8.40
C THR A 185 -8.35 1.49 7.75
N ALA A 186 -8.79 1.35 6.50
CA ALA A 186 -8.66 0.09 5.76
C ALA A 186 -7.20 -0.27 5.44
N LEU A 187 -6.33 0.72 5.24
CA LEU A 187 -4.88 0.53 5.13
C LEU A 187 -4.33 -0.14 6.39
N GLU A 188 -4.52 0.50 7.54
CA GLU A 188 -3.97 0.05 8.81
C GLU A 188 -4.54 -1.31 9.20
N LEU A 189 -5.84 -1.51 9.01
CA LEU A 189 -6.48 -2.82 9.20
C LEU A 189 -5.91 -3.88 8.27
N GLY A 190 -5.61 -3.54 7.02
CA GLY A 190 -4.96 -4.45 6.09
C GLY A 190 -3.59 -4.90 6.60
N ILE A 191 -2.73 -3.96 6.98
CA ILE A 191 -1.39 -4.28 7.52
C ILE A 191 -1.50 -5.13 8.78
N PHE A 192 -2.33 -4.70 9.73
CA PHE A 192 -2.54 -5.40 10.99
C PHE A 192 -3.08 -6.81 10.77
N ALA A 193 -4.15 -6.97 9.99
CA ALA A 193 -4.73 -8.27 9.70
C ALA A 193 -3.75 -9.16 8.93
N GLY A 194 -3.00 -8.60 7.98
CA GLY A 194 -1.95 -9.30 7.25
C GLY A 194 -0.88 -9.85 8.19
N ALA A 195 -0.31 -9.01 9.05
CA ALA A 195 0.70 -9.42 10.01
C ALA A 195 0.19 -10.49 10.99
N VAL A 196 -0.99 -10.30 11.58
CA VAL A 196 -1.53 -11.23 12.59
C VAL A 196 -1.99 -12.55 11.96
N LEU A 197 -2.84 -12.50 10.94
CA LEU A 197 -3.44 -13.71 10.37
C LEU A 197 -2.40 -14.54 9.61
N LEU A 198 -1.51 -13.91 8.86
CA LEU A 198 -0.43 -14.64 8.17
C LEU A 198 0.60 -15.17 9.16
N GLY A 199 0.87 -14.46 10.26
CA GLY A 199 1.76 -14.95 11.32
C GLY A 199 1.24 -16.22 11.99
N LEU A 200 -0.01 -16.20 12.44
CA LEU A 200 -0.67 -17.38 13.03
C LEU A 200 -0.71 -18.57 12.05
N PHE A 201 -0.87 -18.28 10.75
CA PHE A 201 -0.87 -19.30 9.72
C PHE A 201 0.54 -19.86 9.46
N ALA A 202 1.55 -18.99 9.41
CA ALA A 202 2.95 -19.37 9.19
C ALA A 202 3.50 -20.25 10.31
N GLU A 203 3.10 -19.99 11.56
CA GLU A 203 3.52 -20.78 12.71
C GLU A 203 3.05 -22.25 12.59
N ARG A 204 1.85 -22.48 12.05
CA ARG A 204 1.24 -23.81 11.94
C ARG A 204 1.58 -24.56 10.66
N PHE A 205 1.67 -23.85 9.53
CA PHE A 205 1.77 -24.45 8.20
C PHE A 205 3.02 -24.04 7.41
N GLY A 206 3.86 -23.17 7.97
CA GLY A 206 5.08 -22.66 7.34
C GLY A 206 4.84 -21.51 6.36
N TYR A 207 5.94 -20.82 6.01
CA TYR A 207 5.91 -19.60 5.19
C TYR A 207 5.48 -19.81 3.74
N ARG A 208 5.83 -20.94 3.12
CA ARG A 208 5.47 -21.20 1.71
C ARG A 208 3.95 -21.27 1.53
N LEU A 209 3.25 -21.97 2.42
CA LEU A 209 1.78 -22.03 2.37
C LEU A 209 1.15 -20.70 2.78
N MET A 210 1.74 -19.99 3.75
CA MET A 210 1.33 -18.63 4.12
C MET A 210 1.29 -17.70 2.89
N TRP A 211 2.31 -17.70 2.04
CA TRP A 211 2.34 -16.86 0.83
C TRP A 211 1.27 -17.23 -0.19
N TRP A 212 0.94 -18.52 -0.35
CA TRP A 212 -0.18 -18.95 -1.19
C TRP A 212 -1.52 -18.43 -0.67
N VAL A 213 -1.75 -18.53 0.64
CA VAL A 213 -2.96 -17.98 1.27
C VAL A 213 -3.01 -16.46 1.12
N ALA A 214 -1.89 -15.78 1.30
CA ALA A 214 -1.78 -14.34 1.10
C ALA A 214 -2.13 -13.93 -0.33
N ALA A 215 -1.72 -14.71 -1.35
CA ALA A 215 -2.01 -14.46 -2.76
C ALA A 215 -3.51 -14.52 -3.09
N CYS A 216 -4.27 -15.38 -2.39
CA CYS A 216 -5.71 -15.53 -2.61
C CYS A 216 -6.49 -14.24 -2.29
N VAL A 217 -6.08 -13.46 -1.28
CA VAL A 217 -6.82 -12.26 -0.85
C VAL A 217 -6.94 -11.19 -1.96
N PRO A 218 -5.85 -10.70 -2.58
CA PRO A 218 -5.96 -9.75 -3.69
C PRO A 218 -6.62 -10.35 -4.94
N TRP A 219 -6.51 -11.67 -5.19
CA TRP A 219 -7.24 -12.32 -6.28
C TRP A 219 -8.74 -12.38 -6.04
N LEU A 220 -9.18 -12.72 -4.82
CA LEU A 220 -10.59 -12.68 -4.44
C LEU A 220 -11.14 -11.26 -4.55
N ALA A 221 -10.35 -10.25 -4.14
CA ALA A 221 -10.70 -8.84 -4.33
C ALA A 221 -10.81 -8.47 -5.83
N ALA A 222 -9.91 -8.98 -6.68
CA ALA A 222 -9.98 -8.77 -8.13
C ALA A 222 -11.24 -9.42 -8.74
N VAL A 223 -11.58 -10.65 -8.33
CA VAL A 223 -12.80 -11.34 -8.77
C VAL A 223 -14.07 -10.62 -8.29
N ALA A 224 -14.10 -10.16 -7.04
CA ALA A 224 -15.20 -9.37 -6.50
C ALA A 224 -15.38 -8.07 -7.30
N ALA A 225 -14.28 -7.38 -7.61
CA ALA A 225 -14.29 -6.17 -8.44
C ALA A 225 -14.78 -6.45 -9.87
N LEU A 226 -14.48 -7.60 -10.47
CA LEU A 226 -15.01 -8.00 -11.78
C LEU A 226 -16.51 -8.28 -11.76
N ARG A 227 -17.03 -8.88 -10.67
CA ARG A 227 -18.46 -9.18 -10.52
C ARG A 227 -19.29 -7.91 -10.35
N ASP A 228 -18.76 -6.92 -9.65
CA ASP A 228 -19.41 -5.62 -9.47
C ASP A 228 -19.50 -4.80 -10.78
N VAL A 229 -18.62 -5.07 -11.75
CA VAL A 229 -18.70 -4.47 -13.10
C VAL A 229 -19.88 -5.01 -13.92
N ARG A 230 -20.27 -6.26 -13.69
CA ARG A 230 -21.35 -6.92 -14.46
C ARG A 230 -22.75 -6.62 -13.93
N ARG A 231 -22.88 -5.99 -12.77
CA ARG A 231 -24.18 -5.55 -12.25
C ARG A 231 -24.47 -4.17 -12.86
N PRO A 232 -25.47 -4.04 -13.76
CA PRO A 232 -25.93 -2.73 -14.19
C PRO A 232 -26.37 -1.98 -12.92
N ARG A 233 -25.89 -0.75 -12.74
CA ARG A 233 -26.50 0.15 -11.77
C ARG A 233 -27.86 0.51 -12.36
N GLY A 234 -28.89 -0.25 -11.96
CA GLY A 234 -30.30 0.07 -12.20
C GLY A 234 -30.70 1.31 -11.43
#